data_AF-A0A521YYF5-F1
#
_entry.id   AF-A0A521YYF5-F1
#
_cell.length_a   1.000
_cell.length_b   1.000
_cell.length_c   1.000
_cell.angle_alpha   90.00
_cell.angle_beta   90.00
_cell.angle_gamma   90.00
#
_symmetry.space_group_name_H-M   'P 1'
#
loop_
_entity.id
_entity.type
_entity.pdbx_description
1 polymer ?
#
loop_
_entity_poly.entity_id
_entity_poly.type
_entity_poly.pdbx_seq_one_letter_code
_entity_poly.pdbx_strand_id
1 'polypeptide(L)' 'MADLVYRRSVEMAATILGSHERVAQFLGTTADVVASWAAGRGDPPVGFLVRLVELIEQNTVKAARTATAGRSRRDETT' A
#
# COMPACT_ATOMS: atom_id res chain seq x y z
N MET A 1 19.07 4.92 2.40
CA MET A 1 17.92 5.46 1.63
C MET A 1 16.93 4.37 1.23
N ALA A 2 17.36 3.20 0.73
CA ALA A 2 16.46 2.10 0.35
C ALA A 2 15.58 1.58 1.51
N ASP A 3 16.16 1.47 2.72
CA ASP A 3 15.45 1.07 3.94
C ASP A 3 14.19 1.93 4.24
N LEU A 4 14.28 3.25 4.03
CA LEU A 4 13.14 4.16 4.19
C LEU A 4 12.03 3.89 3.16
N VAL A 5 12.41 3.52 1.93
CA VAL A 5 11.44 3.19 0.87
C VAL A 5 10.73 1.89 1.20
N TYR A 6 11.46 0.88 1.68
CA TYR A 6 10.88 -0.42 2.03
C TYR A 6 9.91 -0.29 3.20
N ARG A 7 10.34 0.35 4.29
CA ARG A 7 9.47 0.64 5.42
C ARG A 7 8.25 1.44 4.99
N ARG A 8 8.43 2.49 4.20
CA ARG A 8 7.31 3.35 3.78
C ARG A 8 6.29 2.59 2.93
N SER A 9 6.75 1.75 1.99
CA SER A 9 5.87 0.94 1.15
C SER A 9 5.07 -0.07 1.97
N VAL A 10 5.70 -0.74 2.94
CA VAL A 10 5.01 -1.68 3.83
C VAL A 10 3.94 -0.98 4.67
N GLU A 11 4.28 0.16 5.29
CA GLU A 11 3.35 0.93 6.11
C GLU A 11 2.16 1.50 5.31
N MET A 12 2.41 1.95 4.07
CA MET A 12 1.31 2.40 3.19
C MET A 12 0.41 1.24 2.77
N ALA A 13 0.98 0.09 2.41
CA ALA A 13 0.20 -1.10 2.09
C ALA A 13 -0.60 -1.58 3.32
N ALA A 14 -0.04 -1.52 4.51
CA ALA A 14 -0.72 -1.83 5.77
C ALA A 14 -1.87 -0.87 6.04
N THR A 15 -1.70 0.43 5.74
CA THR A 15 -2.77 1.42 5.82
C THR A 15 -3.90 1.12 4.85
N ILE A 16 -3.58 0.67 3.63
CA ILE A 16 -4.56 0.33 2.59
C ILE A 16 -5.32 -0.97 2.92
N LEU A 17 -4.61 -2.02 3.36
CA LEU A 17 -5.19 -3.34 3.65
C LEU A 17 -5.71 -3.46 5.09
N GLY A 18 -5.32 -2.53 5.96
CA GLY A 18 -5.76 -2.39 7.35
C GLY A 18 -4.87 -3.07 8.40
N SER A 19 -3.84 -3.84 8.01
CA SER A 19 -2.89 -4.48 8.96
C SER A 19 -1.68 -5.09 8.25
N HIS A 20 -0.61 -5.37 9.01
CA HIS A 20 0.55 -6.13 8.51
C HIS A 20 0.22 -7.60 8.22
N GLU A 21 -0.72 -8.22 8.95
CA GLU A 21 -1.19 -9.58 8.65
C GLU A 21 -1.84 -9.66 7.26
N ARG A 22 -2.66 -8.66 6.89
CA ARG A 22 -3.25 -8.64 5.54
C ARG A 22 -2.22 -8.38 4.45
N VAL A 23 -1.19 -7.57 4.72
CA VAL A 23 -0.07 -7.41 3.80
C VAL A 23 0.67 -8.75 3.59
N ALA A 24 0.89 -9.50 4.67
CA ALA A 24 1.53 -10.81 4.60
C ALA A 24 0.69 -11.81 3.78
N GLN A 25 -0.62 -11.85 3.99
CA GLN A 25 -1.54 -12.66 3.20
C GLN A 25 -1.53 -12.26 1.72
N PHE A 26 -1.55 -10.96 1.42
CA PHE A 26 -1.47 -10.44 0.05
C PHE A 26 -0.18 -10.84 -0.68
N LEU A 27 0.95 -10.84 0.04
CA LEU A 27 2.24 -11.23 -0.51
C LEU A 27 2.51 -12.74 -0.49
N GLY A 28 1.68 -13.53 0.20
CA GLY A 28 1.90 -14.96 0.39
C GLY A 28 3.10 -15.26 1.30
N THR A 29 3.31 -14.42 2.32
CA THR A 29 4.41 -14.54 3.30
C THR A 29 3.88 -14.47 4.74
N THR A 30 4.77 -14.43 5.74
CA THR A 30 4.39 -14.35 7.16
C THR A 30 4.39 -12.91 7.69
N ALA A 31 3.58 -12.66 8.72
CA ALA A 31 3.49 -11.35 9.36
C ALA A 31 4.82 -10.92 10.01
N ASP A 32 5.58 -11.87 10.56
CA ASP A 32 6.90 -11.59 11.15
C ASP A 32 7.90 -11.05 10.12
N VAL A 33 7.86 -11.61 8.90
CA VAL A 33 8.72 -11.17 7.80
C VAL A 33 8.34 -9.74 7.37
N VAL A 34 7.04 -9.46 7.26
CA VAL A 34 6.54 -8.10 6.96
C VAL A 34 6.92 -7.11 8.08
N ALA A 35 6.78 -7.51 9.34
CA ALA A 35 7.15 -6.68 10.49
C ALA A 35 8.66 -6.41 10.55
N SER A 36 9.49 -7.36 10.11
CA SER A 36 10.94 -7.15 9.98
C SER A 36 11.27 -6.05 8.97
N TRP A 37 10.62 -6.04 7.81
CA TRP A 37 10.78 -5.00 6.80
C TRP A 37 10.27 -3.63 7.29
N ALA A 38 9.12 -3.61 7.98
CA ALA A 38 8.60 -2.38 8.59
C ALA A 38 9.54 -1.80 9.67
N ALA A 39 10.28 -2.67 10.36
CA ALA A 39 11.27 -2.29 11.36
C ALA A 39 12.65 -1.94 10.77
N GLY A 40 12.83 -2.04 9.44
CA GLY A 40 14.12 -1.83 8.77
C GLY A 40 15.17 -2.89 9.13
N ARG A 41 14.73 -4.05 9.61
CA ARG A 41 15.61 -5.17 10.00
C ARG A 41 15.85 -6.17 8.86
N GLY A 42 15.35 -5.88 7.67
CA GLY A 42 15.62 -6.66 6.47
C GLY A 42 15.02 -6.03 5.23
N ASP A 43 15.52 -6.47 4.08
CA ASP A 43 15.07 -5.97 2.79
C ASP A 43 14.05 -6.94 2.16
N PRO A 44 12.91 -6.46 1.67
CA PRO A 44 12.00 -7.28 0.91
C PRO A 44 12.64 -7.67 -0.44
N PRO A 45 12.43 -8.91 -0.91
CA PRO A 45 12.74 -9.27 -2.29
C PRO A 45 12.10 -8.28 -3.28
N VAL A 46 12.80 -7.95 -4.35
CA VAL A 46 12.34 -6.96 -5.35
C VAL A 46 10.93 -7.27 -5.86
N GLY A 47 10.59 -8.55 -6.07
CA GLY A 47 9.24 -8.95 -6.50
C GLY A 47 8.13 -8.59 -5.51
N PHE A 48 8.41 -8.63 -4.21
CA PHE A 48 7.45 -8.21 -3.18
C PHE A 48 7.32 -6.69 -3.12
N LEU A 49 8.44 -5.98 -3.27
CA LEU A 49 8.43 -4.53 -3.33
C LEU A 49 7.58 -4.03 -4.51
N VAL A 50 7.73 -4.63 -5.69
CA VAL A 50 6.94 -4.27 -6.88
C VAL A 50 5.44 -4.46 -6.61
N ARG A 51 5.03 -5.59 -6.04
CA ARG A 51 3.62 -5.84 -5.69
C ARG A 51 3.06 -4.84 -4.67
N LEU A 52 3.87 -4.44 -3.68
CA LEU A 52 3.47 -3.41 -2.72
C LEU A 52 3.24 -2.06 -3.42
N VAL A 53 4.14 -1.67 -4.33
CA VAL A 53 4.01 -0.43 -5.11
C VAL A 53 2.78 -0.48 -6.00
N GLU A 54 2.55 -1.57 -6.74
CA GLU A 54 1.36 -1.75 -7.58
C GLU A 54 0.06 -1.61 -6.78
N LEU A 55 -0.01 -2.20 -5.58
CA LEU A 55 -1.15 -2.06 -4.68
C LEU A 55 -1.41 -0.59 -4.29
N ILE A 56 -0.34 0.14 -3.95
CA ILE A 56 -0.41 1.55 -3.56
C ILE A 56 -0.89 2.41 -4.74
N GLU A 57 -0.34 2.18 -5.93
CA GLU A 57 -0.74 2.90 -7.14
C GLU A 57 -2.20 2.64 -7.48
N GLN A 58 -2.64 1.39 -7.48
CA GLN A 58 -4.04 1.02 -7.75
C GLN A 58 -5.01 1.69 -6.77
N ASN A 59 -4.66 1.74 -5.48
CA ASN A 59 -5.51 2.39 -4.48
C ASN A 59 -5.55 3.91 -4.66
N THR A 60 -4.42 4.54 -4.96
CA THR A 60 -4.31 5.98 -5.18
C THR A 60 -5.10 6.41 -6.43
N VAL A 61 -4.99 5.66 -7.53
CA VAL A 61 -5.77 5.91 -8.75
C VAL A 61 -7.27 5.74 -8.49
N LYS A 62 -7.67 4.71 -7.73
CA LYS A 62 -9.07 4.49 -7.36
C LYS A 62 -9.61 5.63 -6.49
N ALA A 63 -8.82 6.10 -5.53
CA ALA A 63 -9.19 7.24 -4.68
C ALA A 63 -9.37 8.52 -5.51
N ALA A 64 -8.44 8.80 -6.43
CA ALA A 64 -8.53 9.95 -7.34
C ALA A 64 -9.78 9.90 -8.23
N ARG A 65 -10.10 8.74 -8.82
CA ARG A 65 -11.34 8.56 -9.60
C ARG A 65 -12.59 8.82 -8.77
N THR A 66 -12.62 8.33 -7.53
CA THR A 66 -13.74 8.55 -6.61
C THR A 66 -13.91 10.03 -6.27
N ALA A 67 -12.81 10.75 -6.05
CA ALA A 67 -12.83 12.18 -5.77
C ALA A 67 -13.37 13.01 -6.95
N THR A 68 -12.98 12.67 -8.18
CA THR A 68 -13.49 13.33 -9.39
C THR A 68 -14.98 13.04 -9.61
N ALA A 69 -15.41 11.79 -9.42
CA ALA A 69 -16.83 11.42 -9.52
C ALA A 69 -17.70 12.13 -8.47
N GLY A 70 -17.19 12.31 -7.25
CA GLY A 70 -17.87 13.06 -6.19
C GLY A 70 -18.04 14.55 -6.49
N ARG A 71 -17.12 15.15 -7.26
CA ARG A 71 -17.22 16.56 -7.70
C ARG A 71 -18.28 16.75 -8.77
N SER A 72 -18.31 15.88 -9.78
CA SER A 72 -19.29 15.96 -10.88
C SER A 72 -20.74 15.91 -10.40
N ARG A 73 -21.02 15.17 -9.32
CA ARG A 73 -22.37 15.04 -8.76
C ARG A 73 -22.84 16.29 -8.00
N ARG A 74 -21.92 17.16 -7.58
CA ARG A 74 -22.26 18.35 -6.78
C ARG A 74 -22.66 19.53 -7.66
N ASP A 75 -22.16 19.58 -8.89
CA ASP A 75 -22.45 20.66 -9.85
C ASP A 75 -23.79 20.49 -10.59
N GLU A 76 -24.42 19.31 -10.53
CA GLU A 76 -25.69 19.02 -11.23
C GLU A 76 -26.96 19.33 -10.40
N THR A 77 -26.79 19.87 -9.18
CA THR A 77 -27.89 20.18 -8.23
C THR A 77 -28.12 21.67 -7.99
N THR A 78 -27.59 22.55 -8.85
CA THR A 78 -27.87 24.01 -8.79
C THR A 78 -28.67 24.46 -9.99
#